data_AF-A0A949GH42-F1
#
_entry.id   AF-A0A949GH42-F1
#
_cell.length_a   1.000
_cell.length_b   1.000
_cell.length_c   1.000
_cell.angle_alpha   90.00
_cell.angle_beta   90.00
_cell.angle_gamma   90.00
#
_symmetry.space_group_name_H-M   'P 1'
#
loop_
_entity.id
_entity.type
_entity.pdbx_description
1 polymer ?
#
loop_
_entity_poly.entity_id
_entity_poly.type
_entity_poly.pdbx_seq_one_letter_code
_entity_poly.pdbx_strand_id
1 'polypeptide(L)'
;MRQINILKGFRSSLTLRVLSTTLVLTALVLWIVGTTLFHLISTGVVNEKIKSSLSESTLAVYSAQFRFTSGGSTDTALKKIAQEVVNAKKSIRATDTGREVILIRSAKNLDPAVPIDTVSNRVSYESIPLDLRDRLLNSSEPLWALSTIQYVDGNEVPGIVVGDKISIPRVGPYDIYFLFSFESQTKTLELVKRYLLFAGFALLILIIGITWLVIRQVISPVRSAAKIAEEFTAGELNRRMTVIG
;
A
#
# COMPACT_ATOMS: atom_id res chain seq x y z
N MET A 1 28.44 -35.62 12.82
CA MET A 1 27.93 -34.25 12.99
C MET A 1 28.98 -33.26 12.50
N ARG A 2 28.70 -32.57 11.39
CA ARG A 2 29.67 -31.75 10.63
C ARG A 2 29.46 -30.29 11.01
N GLN A 3 30.02 -29.88 12.15
CA GLN A 3 29.84 -28.52 12.65
C GLN A 3 30.71 -27.51 11.88
N ILE A 4 30.04 -26.70 11.06
CA ILE A 4 30.14 -25.23 11.02
C ILE A 4 31.55 -24.68 11.32
N ASN A 5 32.44 -24.76 10.33
CA ASN A 5 33.71 -24.01 10.31
C ASN A 5 33.60 -22.71 9.48
N ILE A 6 32.41 -22.11 9.45
CA ILE A 6 32.11 -20.93 8.61
C ILE A 6 32.63 -19.64 9.27
N LEU A 7 32.69 -19.61 10.61
CA LEU A 7 33.03 -18.39 11.37
C LEU A 7 34.54 -18.15 11.54
N LYS A 8 35.39 -19.19 11.50
CA LYS A 8 36.86 -19.02 11.65
C LYS A 8 37.61 -18.75 10.33
N GLY A 9 37.04 -19.10 9.17
CA GLY A 9 37.59 -18.76 7.85
C GLY A 9 37.42 -17.29 7.45
N PHE A 10 36.55 -16.55 8.15
CA PHE A 10 36.18 -15.16 7.84
C PHE A 10 37.33 -14.15 8.06
N ARG A 11 38.32 -14.48 8.90
CA ARG A 11 39.42 -13.57 9.23
C ARG A 11 40.70 -13.78 8.41
N SER A 12 40.83 -14.87 7.63
CA SER A 12 42.06 -15.18 6.88
C SER A 12 41.91 -15.17 5.36
N SER A 13 40.69 -14.97 4.83
CA SER A 13 40.40 -15.10 3.40
C SER A 13 39.95 -13.78 2.79
N LEU A 14 40.82 -13.15 1.99
CA LEU A 14 40.54 -11.92 1.21
C LEU A 14 39.24 -12.03 0.40
N THR A 15 38.91 -13.23 -0.08
CA THR A 15 37.71 -13.52 -0.88
C THR A 15 36.40 -13.44 -0.08
N LEU A 16 36.39 -13.85 1.19
CA LEU A 16 35.20 -13.73 2.05
C LEU A 16 34.85 -12.27 2.32
N ARG A 17 35.87 -11.42 2.44
CA ARG A 17 35.71 -9.99 2.66
C ARG A 17 35.06 -9.31 1.45
N VAL A 18 35.59 -9.56 0.25
CA VAL A 18 35.03 -9.02 -1.01
C VAL A 18 33.59 -9.47 -1.24
N LEU A 19 33.30 -10.75 -0.95
CA LEU A 19 31.95 -11.30 -1.06
C LEU A 19 30.97 -10.63 -0.10
N SER A 20 31.39 -10.45 1.16
CA SER A 20 30.55 -9.79 2.17
C SER A 20 30.25 -8.33 1.80
N THR A 21 31.24 -7.59 1.29
CA THR A 21 31.06 -6.19 0.89
C THR A 21 30.15 -6.06 -0.32
N THR A 22 30.29 -6.94 -1.32
CA THR A 22 29.40 -6.93 -2.49
C THR A 22 27.97 -7.30 -2.10
N LEU A 23 27.78 -8.33 -1.28
CA LEU A 23 26.45 -8.74 -0.81
C LEU A 23 25.75 -7.62 -0.02
N VAL A 24 26.47 -6.99 0.92
CA VAL A 24 25.94 -5.88 1.72
C VAL A 24 25.60 -4.69 0.82
N LEU A 25 26.46 -4.35 -0.13
CA LEU A 25 26.25 -3.21 -1.02
C LEU A 25 25.06 -3.46 -1.96
N THR A 26 24.92 -4.67 -2.51
CA THR A 26 23.74 -5.01 -3.33
C THR A 26 22.46 -5.04 -2.50
N ALA A 27 22.48 -5.63 -1.31
CA ALA A 27 21.32 -5.61 -0.42
C ALA A 27 20.88 -4.18 -0.09
N LEU A 28 21.83 -3.28 0.16
CA LEU A 28 21.57 -1.87 0.43
C LEU A 28 20.95 -1.17 -0.78
N VAL A 29 21.48 -1.38 -1.98
CA VAL A 29 20.91 -0.83 -3.23
C VAL A 29 19.49 -1.34 -3.45
N LEU A 30 19.25 -2.64 -3.30
CA LEU A 30 17.92 -3.23 -3.45
C LEU A 30 16.94 -2.71 -2.41
N TRP A 31 17.39 -2.51 -1.18
CA TRP A 31 16.57 -1.94 -0.13
C TRP A 31 16.15 -0.50 -0.45
N ILE A 32 17.07 0.34 -0.92
CA ILE A 32 16.79 1.72 -1.32
C ILE A 32 15.81 1.75 -2.51
N VAL A 33 16.11 1.02 -3.58
CA VAL A 33 15.28 0.99 -4.80
C VAL A 33 13.91 0.41 -4.50
N GLY A 34 13.87 -0.71 -3.77
CA GLY A 34 12.63 -1.38 -3.39
C GLY A 34 11.71 -0.50 -2.54
N THR A 35 12.28 0.19 -1.55
CA THR A 35 11.54 1.12 -0.69
C THR A 35 11.03 2.32 -1.48
N THR A 36 11.86 2.89 -2.36
CA THR A 36 11.47 4.02 -3.21
C THR A 36 10.33 3.66 -4.16
N LEU A 37 10.42 2.50 -4.84
CA LEU A 37 9.36 2.01 -5.71
C LEU A 37 8.05 1.76 -4.94
N PHE A 38 8.14 1.13 -3.77
CA PHE A 38 6.96 0.89 -2.93
C PHE A 38 6.27 2.20 -2.53
N HIS A 39 7.04 3.21 -2.09
CA HIS A 39 6.48 4.52 -1.74
C HIS A 39 5.83 5.22 -2.94
N LEU A 40 6.46 5.18 -4.12
CA LEU A 40 5.92 5.81 -5.31
C LEU A 40 4.59 5.17 -5.73
N ILE A 41 4.53 3.84 -5.71
CA ILE A 41 3.30 3.10 -6.06
C ILE A 41 2.21 3.35 -5.02
N SER A 42 2.54 3.21 -3.72
CA SER A 42 1.57 3.43 -2.63
C SER A 42 0.99 4.84 -2.66
N THR A 43 1.85 5.85 -2.80
CA THR A 43 1.42 7.26 -2.83
C THR A 43 0.60 7.55 -4.08
N GLY A 44 1.03 7.03 -5.24
CA GLY A 44 0.30 7.20 -6.50
C GLY A 44 -1.10 6.60 -6.44
N VAL A 45 -1.23 5.35 -5.97
CA VAL A 45 -2.52 4.65 -5.86
C VAL A 45 -3.48 5.38 -4.90
N VAL A 46 -2.99 5.79 -3.73
CA VAL A 46 -3.81 6.52 -2.75
C VAL A 46 -4.24 7.87 -3.29
N ASN A 47 -3.32 8.65 -3.87
CA ASN A 47 -3.63 9.98 -4.38
C ASN A 47 -4.62 9.95 -5.54
N GLU A 48 -4.47 8.97 -6.46
CA GLU A 48 -5.43 8.76 -7.54
C GLU A 48 -6.81 8.37 -7.01
N LYS A 49 -6.87 7.51 -5.97
CA LYS A 49 -8.14 7.17 -5.33
C LYS A 49 -8.79 8.39 -4.68
N ILE A 50 -8.03 9.26 -4.02
CA ILE A 50 -8.54 10.51 -3.42
C ILE A 50 -9.14 11.42 -4.50
N LYS A 51 -8.41 11.67 -5.59
CA LYS A 51 -8.91 12.50 -6.70
C LYS A 51 -10.18 11.92 -7.33
N SER A 52 -10.18 10.62 -7.59
CA SER A 52 -11.33 9.92 -8.16
C SER A 52 -12.55 9.99 -7.22
N SER A 53 -12.35 9.77 -5.93
CA SER A 53 -13.40 9.88 -4.90
C SER A 53 -13.95 11.31 -4.80
N LEU A 54 -13.11 12.34 -4.88
CA LEU A 54 -13.57 13.73 -4.88
C LEU A 54 -14.44 14.03 -6.11
N SER A 55 -13.98 13.68 -7.31
CA SER A 55 -14.73 13.87 -8.55
C SER A 55 -16.07 13.11 -8.55
N GLU A 56 -16.06 11.85 -8.11
CA GLU A 56 -17.27 11.06 -7.99
C GLU A 56 -18.26 11.62 -6.95
N SER A 57 -17.75 12.12 -5.82
CA SER A 57 -18.58 12.73 -4.78
C SER A 57 -19.24 14.01 -5.27
N THR A 58 -18.48 14.89 -5.94
CA THR A 58 -19.02 16.12 -6.53
C THR A 58 -20.17 15.81 -7.49
N LEU A 59 -19.99 14.84 -8.40
CA LEU A 59 -21.05 14.41 -9.31
C LEU A 59 -22.25 13.79 -8.57
N ALA A 60 -21.99 13.02 -7.51
CA ALA A 60 -23.03 12.43 -6.70
C ALA A 60 -23.88 13.50 -5.98
N VAL A 61 -23.23 14.52 -5.42
CA VAL A 61 -23.89 15.67 -4.77
C VAL A 61 -24.79 16.39 -5.76
N TYR A 62 -24.30 16.72 -6.96
CA TYR A 62 -25.13 17.33 -8.00
C TYR A 62 -26.35 16.47 -8.35
N SER A 63 -26.15 15.15 -8.49
CA SER A 63 -27.25 14.23 -8.78
C SER A 63 -28.26 14.13 -7.64
N ALA A 64 -27.79 14.14 -6.39
CA ALA A 64 -28.64 14.10 -5.20
C ALA A 64 -29.44 15.39 -5.06
N GLN A 65 -28.78 16.54 -5.22
CA GLN A 65 -29.42 17.86 -5.20
C GLN A 65 -30.51 17.95 -6.26
N PHE A 66 -30.24 17.48 -7.49
CA PHE A 66 -31.24 17.44 -8.56
C PHE A 66 -32.44 16.55 -8.20
N ARG A 67 -32.22 15.38 -7.60
CA ARG A 67 -33.31 14.50 -7.16
C ARG A 67 -34.16 15.13 -6.06
N PHE A 68 -33.54 15.81 -5.10
CA PHE A 68 -34.27 16.51 -4.04
C PHE A 68 -35.06 17.73 -4.54
N THR A 69 -34.58 18.45 -5.56
CA THR A 69 -35.32 19.59 -6.13
C THR A 69 -36.41 19.18 -7.10
N SER A 70 -36.28 18.03 -7.79
CA SER A 70 -37.25 17.55 -8.79
C SER A 70 -38.24 16.49 -8.28
N GLY A 71 -37.92 15.77 -7.20
CA GLY A 71 -38.68 14.60 -6.74
C GLY A 71 -39.88 14.90 -5.83
N GLY A 72 -40.19 16.18 -5.58
CA GLY A 72 -41.33 16.63 -4.78
C GLY A 72 -40.99 16.95 -3.31
N SER A 73 -41.87 17.72 -2.65
CA SER A 73 -41.63 18.34 -1.34
C SER A 73 -42.43 17.73 -0.18
N THR A 74 -43.04 16.56 -0.38
CA THR A 74 -43.75 15.83 0.68
C THR A 74 -42.78 15.00 1.51
N ASP A 75 -43.08 14.79 2.80
CA ASP A 75 -42.16 14.10 3.72
C ASP A 75 -41.89 12.66 3.29
N THR A 76 -42.91 11.99 2.73
CA THR A 76 -42.79 10.64 2.18
C THR A 76 -41.91 10.60 0.93
N ALA A 77 -42.04 11.58 0.02
CA ALA A 77 -41.20 11.68 -1.16
C ALA A 77 -39.74 11.97 -0.78
N LEU A 78 -39.51 12.92 0.11
CA LEU A 78 -38.16 13.29 0.56
C LEU A 78 -37.43 12.13 1.25
N LYS A 79 -38.13 11.37 2.12
CA LYS A 79 -37.56 10.16 2.74
C LYS A 79 -37.23 9.08 1.70
N LYS A 80 -38.09 8.88 0.70
CA LYS A 80 -37.82 7.93 -0.39
C LYS A 80 -36.61 8.36 -1.22
N ILE A 81 -36.52 9.63 -1.59
CA ILE A 81 -35.38 10.18 -2.34
C ILE A 81 -34.09 10.03 -1.53
N ALA A 82 -34.11 10.31 -0.23
CA ALA A 82 -32.95 10.12 0.63
C ALA A 82 -32.47 8.66 0.64
N GLN A 83 -33.39 7.70 0.73
CA GLN A 83 -33.04 6.28 0.61
C GLN A 83 -32.47 5.92 -0.77
N GLU A 84 -33.03 6.46 -1.85
CA GLU A 84 -32.51 6.24 -3.20
C GLU A 84 -31.10 6.84 -3.38
N VAL A 85 -30.86 8.05 -2.88
CA VAL A 85 -29.56 8.73 -2.93
C VAL A 85 -28.52 7.95 -2.14
N VAL A 86 -28.87 7.52 -0.93
CA VAL A 86 -27.95 6.80 -0.05
C VAL A 86 -27.65 5.38 -0.56
N ASN A 87 -28.64 4.73 -1.18
CA ASN A 87 -28.43 3.42 -1.80
C ASN A 87 -27.88 3.50 -3.24
N ALA A 88 -27.69 4.71 -3.78
CA ALA A 88 -27.14 4.88 -5.13
C ALA A 88 -25.68 4.41 -5.17
N LYS A 89 -25.43 3.34 -5.95
CA LYS A 89 -24.13 2.65 -6.02
C LYS A 89 -23.65 2.11 -4.67
N LYS A 90 -24.59 1.66 -3.84
CA LYS A 90 -24.30 0.96 -2.59
C LYS A 90 -23.31 -0.19 -2.83
N SER A 91 -22.30 -0.27 -1.99
CA SER A 91 -21.41 -1.43 -1.97
C SER A 91 -22.16 -2.67 -1.47
N ILE A 92 -22.16 -3.75 -2.24
CA ILE A 92 -22.79 -5.03 -1.81
C ILE A 92 -21.91 -5.72 -0.76
N ARG A 93 -20.60 -5.48 -0.79
CA ARG A 93 -19.59 -5.96 0.15
C ARG A 93 -18.61 -4.83 0.49
N ALA A 94 -18.01 -4.83 1.69
CA ALA A 94 -16.98 -3.84 2.06
C ALA A 94 -15.75 -3.84 1.12
N THR A 95 -15.54 -4.96 0.42
CA THR A 95 -14.49 -5.22 -0.57
C THR A 95 -14.78 -4.67 -1.96
N ASP A 96 -16.02 -4.32 -2.25
CA ASP A 96 -16.44 -3.93 -3.58
C ASP A 96 -16.04 -2.48 -3.90
N THR A 97 -16.01 -2.12 -5.18
CA THR A 97 -15.65 -0.76 -5.62
C THR A 97 -16.74 0.29 -5.39
N GLY A 98 -17.82 -0.11 -4.70
CA GLY A 98 -18.92 0.77 -4.32
C GLY A 98 -18.52 1.82 -3.30
N ARG A 99 -19.50 2.64 -2.94
CA ARG A 99 -19.34 3.67 -1.90
C ARG A 99 -20.44 3.53 -0.87
N GLU A 100 -20.14 3.96 0.34
CA GLU A 100 -21.13 4.19 1.36
C GLU A 100 -21.49 5.67 1.41
N VAL A 101 -22.73 5.96 1.77
CA VAL A 101 -23.27 7.30 1.87
C VAL A 101 -23.93 7.45 3.23
N ILE A 102 -23.61 8.54 3.91
CA ILE A 102 -24.24 8.97 5.15
C ILE A 102 -24.87 10.33 4.88
N LEU A 103 -26.17 10.43 5.10
CA LEU A 103 -26.89 11.68 5.09
C LEU A 103 -27.27 12.02 6.51
N ILE A 104 -26.82 13.17 7.00
CA ILE A 104 -27.16 13.68 8.34
C ILE A 104 -27.56 15.13 8.29
N ARG A 105 -28.45 15.50 9.20
CA ARG A 105 -28.80 16.89 9.44
C ARG A 105 -27.56 17.72 9.77
N SER A 106 -27.43 18.85 9.08
CA SER A 106 -26.37 19.82 9.37
C SER A 106 -26.63 20.52 10.70
N ALA A 107 -25.58 20.85 11.47
CA ALA A 107 -25.75 21.57 12.74
C ALA A 107 -26.34 22.99 12.57
N LYS A 108 -26.29 23.54 11.35
CA LYS A 108 -26.92 24.83 10.98
C LYS A 108 -28.42 24.70 10.67
N ASN A 109 -28.96 23.50 10.69
CA ASN A 109 -30.37 23.25 10.43
C ASN A 109 -31.18 23.36 11.72
N LEU A 110 -31.92 24.46 11.85
CA LEU A 110 -32.67 24.83 13.05
C LEU A 110 -34.13 24.34 13.05
N ASP A 111 -34.63 23.80 11.93
CA ASP A 111 -36.01 23.33 11.81
C ASP A 111 -36.06 21.79 11.79
N PRO A 112 -36.50 21.13 12.88
CA PRO A 112 -36.43 19.70 13.01
C PRO A 112 -37.55 18.93 12.29
N ALA A 113 -38.45 19.60 11.57
CA ALA A 113 -39.76 19.09 11.18
C ALA A 113 -39.77 17.71 10.48
N VAL A 114 -38.68 17.31 9.80
CA VAL A 114 -38.58 15.98 9.16
C VAL A 114 -37.20 15.36 9.42
N PRO A 115 -37.10 14.21 10.12
CA PRO A 115 -35.86 13.44 10.21
C PRO A 115 -35.67 12.66 8.90
N ILE A 116 -34.63 13.03 8.13
CA ILE A 116 -34.26 12.40 6.86
C ILE A 116 -32.92 11.65 6.98
N ASP A 117 -32.27 11.71 8.15
CA ASP A 117 -31.00 11.04 8.43
C ASP A 117 -31.04 9.56 8.01
N THR A 118 -30.14 9.18 7.12
CA THR A 118 -30.13 7.85 6.49
C THR A 118 -28.70 7.45 6.20
N VAL A 119 -28.39 6.16 6.37
CA VAL A 119 -27.06 5.58 6.07
C VAL A 119 -27.19 4.40 5.11
N SER A 120 -26.17 4.20 4.28
CA SER A 120 -26.06 3.02 3.43
C SER A 120 -25.41 1.88 4.21
N ASN A 121 -25.72 0.65 3.80
CA ASN A 121 -25.04 -0.60 4.23
C ASN A 121 -24.74 -0.75 5.73
N ARG A 122 -25.50 -0.06 6.61
CA ARG A 122 -25.27 -0.04 8.06
C ARG A 122 -23.87 0.46 8.44
N VAL A 123 -23.33 1.43 7.69
CA VAL A 123 -22.12 2.14 8.09
C VAL A 123 -22.39 2.94 9.37
N SER A 124 -21.43 2.94 10.30
CA SER A 124 -21.51 3.69 11.54
C SER A 124 -21.21 5.17 11.31
N TYR A 125 -21.93 6.06 12.01
CA TYR A 125 -21.64 7.49 12.03
C TYR A 125 -20.26 7.81 12.62
N GLU A 126 -19.71 6.91 13.44
CA GLU A 126 -18.36 7.03 14.01
C GLU A 126 -17.25 6.97 12.95
N SER A 127 -17.57 6.48 11.74
CA SER A 127 -16.67 6.49 10.60
C SER A 127 -16.28 7.90 10.14
N ILE A 128 -17.06 8.92 10.52
CA ILE A 128 -16.82 10.32 10.13
C ILE A 128 -15.93 10.99 11.19
N PRO A 129 -14.70 11.42 10.84
CA PRO A 129 -13.83 12.13 11.78
C PRO A 129 -14.48 13.43 12.28
N LEU A 130 -14.38 13.70 13.59
CA LEU A 130 -14.93 14.93 14.19
C LEU A 130 -14.36 16.19 13.55
N ASP A 131 -13.05 16.22 13.28
CA ASP A 131 -12.38 17.33 12.57
C ASP A 131 -13.02 17.62 11.20
N LEU A 132 -13.40 16.58 10.45
CA LEU A 132 -14.04 16.75 9.15
C LEU A 132 -15.43 17.39 9.31
N ARG A 133 -16.19 17.00 10.34
CA ARG A 133 -17.52 17.58 10.62
C ARG A 133 -17.38 19.06 10.97
N ASP A 134 -16.47 19.40 11.87
CA ASP A 134 -16.26 20.78 12.32
C ASP A 134 -15.80 21.71 11.19
N ARG A 135 -14.86 21.24 10.36
CA ARG A 135 -14.40 21.98 9.18
C ARG A 135 -15.51 22.13 8.14
N LEU A 136 -16.33 21.09 7.94
CA LEU A 136 -17.44 21.14 6.99
C LEU A 136 -18.48 22.18 7.42
N LEU A 137 -18.75 22.37 8.72
CA LEU A 137 -19.71 23.38 9.18
C LEU A 137 -19.40 24.79 8.65
N ASN A 138 -18.12 25.15 8.56
CA ASN A 138 -17.66 26.47 8.15
C ASN A 138 -17.23 26.57 6.67
N SER A 139 -17.12 25.44 5.97
CA SER A 139 -16.78 25.40 4.55
C SER A 139 -18.02 25.42 3.64
N SER A 140 -17.89 26.02 2.46
CA SER A 140 -18.85 25.89 1.35
C SER A 140 -18.36 24.93 0.26
N GLU A 141 -17.11 24.46 0.38
CA GLU A 141 -16.49 23.53 -0.55
C GLU A 141 -16.47 22.11 0.04
N PRO A 142 -16.48 21.06 -0.82
CA PRO A 142 -16.34 19.68 -0.38
C PRO A 142 -14.99 19.49 0.32
N LEU A 143 -15.03 18.85 1.48
CA LEU A 143 -13.85 18.53 2.28
C LEU A 143 -13.66 17.02 2.36
N TRP A 144 -12.43 16.59 2.61
CA TRP A 144 -12.13 15.17 2.78
C TRP A 144 -11.19 14.93 3.95
N ALA A 145 -11.25 13.72 4.48
CA ALA A 145 -10.33 13.19 5.49
C ALA A 145 -10.14 11.69 5.32
N LEU A 146 -8.95 11.20 5.67
CA LEU A 146 -8.72 9.77 5.80
C LEU A 146 -9.35 9.26 7.10
N SER A 147 -10.01 8.11 7.04
CA SER A 147 -10.67 7.51 8.21
C SER A 147 -10.72 5.99 8.09
N THR A 148 -11.05 5.35 9.19
CA THR A 148 -11.45 3.94 9.20
C THR A 148 -12.97 3.89 9.10
N ILE A 149 -13.48 3.27 8.04
CA ILE A 149 -14.90 3.03 7.84
C ILE A 149 -15.29 1.86 8.73
N GLN A 150 -16.19 2.13 9.67
CA GLN A 150 -16.69 1.15 10.63
C GLN A 150 -18.12 0.77 10.25
N TYR A 151 -18.38 -0.53 10.23
CA TYR A 151 -19.70 -1.09 9.99
C TYR A 151 -20.30 -1.59 11.31
N VAL A 152 -21.64 -1.58 11.40
CA VAL A 152 -22.35 -2.03 12.61
C VAL A 152 -22.13 -3.52 12.93
N ASP A 153 -21.67 -4.31 11.97
CA ASP A 153 -21.29 -5.72 12.16
C ASP A 153 -19.88 -5.90 12.77
N GLY A 154 -19.16 -4.80 13.04
CA GLY A 154 -17.81 -4.80 13.60
C GLY A 154 -16.70 -4.83 12.55
N ASN A 155 -17.03 -4.85 11.25
CA ASN A 155 -16.02 -4.79 10.20
C ASN A 155 -15.43 -3.36 10.10
N GLU A 156 -14.12 -3.29 9.93
CA GLU A 156 -13.39 -2.03 9.78
C GLU A 156 -12.52 -2.06 8.52
N VAL A 157 -12.62 -1.02 7.69
CA VAL A 157 -11.81 -0.88 6.49
C VAL A 157 -11.20 0.52 6.38
N PRO A 158 -9.91 0.65 6.04
CA PRO A 158 -9.32 1.96 5.80
C PRO A 158 -9.95 2.60 4.57
N GLY A 159 -10.13 3.92 4.58
CA GLY A 159 -10.74 4.63 3.47
C GLY A 159 -10.60 6.14 3.54
N ILE A 160 -11.33 6.79 2.64
CA ILE A 160 -11.49 8.24 2.60
C ILE A 160 -12.96 8.58 2.79
N VAL A 161 -13.20 9.62 3.60
CA VAL A 161 -14.51 10.25 3.78
C VAL A 161 -14.48 11.60 3.08
N VAL A 162 -15.43 11.83 2.18
CA VAL A 162 -15.65 13.12 1.50
C VAL A 162 -16.98 13.68 1.98
N GLY A 163 -16.95 14.82 2.66
CA GLY A 163 -18.12 15.53 3.14
C GLY A 163 -18.47 16.71 2.25
N ASP A 164 -19.75 16.88 1.97
CA ASP A 164 -20.30 18.03 1.24
C ASP A 164 -21.68 18.41 1.84
N LYS A 165 -22.24 19.52 1.38
CA LYS A 165 -23.53 20.03 1.83
C LYS A 165 -24.57 19.95 0.72
N ILE A 166 -25.78 19.59 1.10
CA ILE A 166 -26.95 19.67 0.23
C ILE A 166 -28.06 20.47 0.92
N SER A 167 -28.88 21.13 0.12
CA SER A 167 -30.07 21.82 0.61
C SER A 167 -31.30 21.05 0.20
N ILE A 168 -32.03 20.52 1.19
CA ILE A 168 -33.26 19.79 0.93
C ILE A 168 -34.43 20.77 1.04
N PRO A 169 -35.26 20.93 -0.01
CA PRO A 169 -36.44 21.80 0.06
C PRO A 169 -37.29 21.49 1.29
N ARG A 170 -37.83 22.53 1.95
CA ARG A 170 -38.67 22.45 3.16
C ARG A 170 -37.96 21.96 4.44
N VAL A 171 -36.84 21.25 4.34
CA VAL A 171 -36.14 20.66 5.51
C VAL A 171 -34.83 21.36 5.81
N GLY A 172 -34.26 22.12 4.87
CA GLY A 172 -33.05 22.91 5.10
C GLY A 172 -31.74 22.15 4.82
N PRO A 173 -30.61 22.63 5.35
CA PRO A 173 -29.29 22.11 5.02
C PRO A 173 -29.03 20.74 5.67
N TYR A 174 -28.45 19.83 4.90
CA TYR A 174 -27.98 18.52 5.30
C TYR A 174 -26.53 18.34 4.88
N ASP A 175 -25.77 17.63 5.69
CA ASP A 175 -24.41 17.22 5.37
C ASP A 175 -24.47 15.80 4.80
N ILE A 176 -23.86 15.61 3.63
CA ILE A 176 -23.75 14.32 2.96
C ILE A 176 -22.28 13.88 2.96
N TYR A 177 -22.03 12.65 3.38
CA TYR A 177 -20.70 12.07 3.45
C TYR A 177 -20.64 10.83 2.57
N PHE A 178 -19.62 10.78 1.71
CA PHE A 178 -19.30 9.63 0.88
C PHE A 178 -18.07 8.94 1.44
N LEU A 179 -18.16 7.64 1.70
CA LEU A 179 -17.08 6.85 2.24
C LEU A 179 -16.64 5.84 1.18
N PHE A 180 -15.35 5.90 0.84
CA PHE A 180 -14.74 5.02 -0.15
C PHE A 180 -13.69 4.14 0.51
N SER A 181 -13.90 2.83 0.44
CA SER A 181 -12.95 1.83 0.95
C SER A 181 -11.66 1.80 0.12
N PHE A 182 -10.53 1.65 0.81
CA PHE A 182 -9.22 1.36 0.21
C PHE A 182 -8.89 -0.13 0.16
N GLU A 183 -9.83 -1.02 0.50
CA GLU A 183 -9.54 -2.44 0.64
C GLU A 183 -9.00 -3.09 -0.65
N SER A 184 -9.51 -2.69 -1.81
CA SER A 184 -8.97 -3.16 -3.10
C SER A 184 -7.54 -2.68 -3.36
N GLN A 185 -7.23 -1.44 -2.95
CA GLN A 185 -5.91 -0.83 -3.06
C GLN A 185 -4.92 -1.50 -2.10
N THR A 186 -5.32 -1.76 -0.84
CA THR A 186 -4.46 -2.40 0.16
C THR A 186 -4.11 -3.83 -0.23
N LYS A 187 -5.05 -4.61 -0.74
CA LYS A 187 -4.79 -5.97 -1.26
C LYS A 187 -3.79 -5.96 -2.42
N THR A 188 -3.94 -5.02 -3.34
CA THR A 188 -3.01 -4.86 -4.47
C THR A 188 -1.62 -4.46 -3.98
N LEU A 189 -1.53 -3.53 -3.03
CA LEU A 189 -0.25 -3.10 -2.45
C LEU A 189 0.44 -4.22 -1.67
N GLU A 190 -0.32 -5.06 -0.97
CA GLU A 190 0.22 -6.24 -0.28
C GLU A 190 0.81 -7.25 -1.28
N LEU A 191 0.13 -7.50 -2.39
CA LEU A 191 0.66 -8.33 -3.48
C LEU A 191 1.96 -7.75 -4.04
N VAL A 192 1.98 -6.46 -4.37
CA VAL A 192 3.17 -5.77 -4.86
C VAL A 192 4.32 -5.87 -3.86
N LYS A 193 4.07 -5.63 -2.57
CA LYS A 193 5.05 -5.78 -1.49
C LYS A 193 5.62 -7.20 -1.46
N ARG A 194 4.76 -8.22 -1.53
CA ARG A 194 5.17 -9.63 -1.52
C ARG A 194 6.03 -9.99 -2.72
N TYR A 195 5.65 -9.54 -3.92
CA TYR A 195 6.43 -9.74 -5.14
C TYR A 195 7.78 -9.03 -5.07
N LEU A 196 7.82 -7.80 -4.55
CA LEU A 196 9.06 -7.03 -4.41
C LEU A 196 10.04 -7.69 -3.44
N LEU A 197 9.54 -8.22 -2.31
CA LEU A 197 10.34 -9.01 -1.38
C LEU A 197 10.84 -10.31 -2.00
N PHE A 198 9.98 -11.04 -2.70
CA PHE A 198 10.35 -12.28 -3.38
C PHE A 198 11.42 -12.04 -4.46
N ALA A 199 11.23 -11.01 -5.30
CA ALA A 199 12.18 -10.64 -6.34
C ALA A 199 13.54 -10.21 -5.74
N GLY A 200 13.53 -9.40 -4.68
CA GLY A 200 14.74 -9.01 -3.97
C GLY A 200 15.51 -10.21 -3.40
N PHE A 201 14.79 -11.15 -2.78
CA PHE A 201 15.39 -12.38 -2.25
C PHE A 201 15.94 -13.29 -3.35
N ALA A 202 15.18 -13.49 -4.43
CA ALA A 202 15.62 -14.27 -5.58
C ALA A 202 16.91 -13.68 -6.20
N LEU A 203 17.00 -12.35 -6.29
CA LEU A 203 18.18 -11.68 -6.80
C LEU A 203 19.40 -11.87 -5.88
N LEU A 204 19.22 -11.81 -4.56
CA LEU A 204 20.30 -12.11 -3.61
C LEU A 204 20.81 -13.54 -3.75
N ILE A 205 19.91 -14.53 -3.86
CA ILE A 205 20.28 -15.93 -4.12
C ILE A 205 21.07 -16.05 -5.42
N LEU A 206 20.63 -15.38 -6.48
CA LEU A 206 21.29 -15.41 -7.78
C LEU A 206 22.71 -14.84 -7.70
N ILE A 207 22.91 -13.74 -6.96
CA ILE A 207 24.25 -13.16 -6.73
C ILE A 207 25.14 -14.13 -5.95
N ILE A 208 24.62 -14.77 -4.89
CA ILE A 208 25.35 -15.80 -4.14
C ILE A 208 25.73 -16.96 -5.06
N GLY A 209 24.81 -17.40 -5.93
CA GLY A 209 25.05 -18.47 -6.90
C GLY A 209 26.15 -18.13 -7.91
N ILE A 210 26.06 -16.96 -8.54
CA ILE A 210 27.06 -16.50 -9.53
C ILE A 210 28.43 -16.34 -8.88
N THR A 211 28.49 -15.66 -7.73
CA THR A 211 29.76 -15.43 -7.04
C THR A 211 30.41 -16.76 -6.61
N TRP A 212 29.63 -17.71 -6.10
CA TRP A 212 30.11 -19.06 -5.77
C TRP A 212 30.66 -19.80 -7.00
N LEU A 213 29.97 -19.70 -8.14
CA LEU A 213 30.39 -20.30 -9.40
C LEU A 213 31.73 -19.70 -9.90
N VAL A 214 31.85 -18.37 -9.90
CA VAL A 214 33.07 -17.66 -10.31
C VAL A 214 34.28 -18.04 -9.43
N ILE A 215 34.07 -18.17 -8.12
CA ILE A 215 35.12 -18.63 -7.19
C ILE A 215 35.63 -20.02 -7.59
N ARG A 216 34.71 -20.94 -7.92
CA ARG A 216 35.07 -22.32 -8.29
C ARG A 216 35.74 -22.39 -9.66
N GLN A 217 35.32 -21.58 -10.63
CA GLN A 217 35.83 -21.64 -12.00
C GLN A 217 37.16 -20.90 -12.21
N VAL A 218 37.36 -19.73 -11.59
CA VAL A 218 38.49 -18.85 -11.93
C VAL A 218 39.55 -18.82 -10.85
N ILE A 219 39.15 -18.67 -9.59
CA ILE A 219 40.12 -18.43 -8.49
C ILE A 219 40.80 -19.74 -8.06
N SER A 220 40.06 -20.85 -8.01
CA SER A 220 40.60 -22.15 -7.63
C SER A 220 41.77 -22.62 -8.53
N PRO A 221 41.67 -22.61 -9.87
CA PRO A 221 42.78 -23.03 -10.73
C PRO A 221 43.97 -22.05 -10.71
N VAL A 222 43.75 -20.74 -10.59
CA VAL A 222 44.83 -19.74 -10.49
C VAL A 222 45.70 -19.97 -9.25
N ARG A 223 45.08 -20.38 -8.14
CA ARG A 223 45.81 -20.71 -6.91
C ARG A 223 46.72 -21.93 -7.06
N SER A 224 46.28 -22.92 -7.83
CA SER A 224 47.08 -24.10 -8.14
C SER A 224 48.26 -23.77 -9.05
N ALA A 225 48.07 -22.91 -10.05
CA ALA A 225 49.14 -22.47 -10.94
C ALA A 225 50.22 -21.62 -10.23
N ALA A 226 49.79 -20.72 -9.33
CA ALA A 226 50.72 -19.92 -8.52
C ALA A 226 51.61 -20.79 -7.63
N LYS A 227 51.06 -21.86 -7.05
CA LYS A 227 51.80 -22.80 -6.19
C LYS A 227 52.90 -23.56 -6.94
N ILE A 228 52.63 -23.94 -8.19
CA ILE A 228 53.62 -24.60 -9.06
C ILE A 228 54.74 -23.64 -9.46
N ALA A 229 54.43 -22.35 -9.70
CA ALA A 229 55.45 -21.34 -9.97
C ALA A 229 56.35 -21.04 -8.76
N GLU A 230 55.79 -21.10 -7.54
CA GLU A 230 56.51 -20.96 -6.27
C GLU A 230 57.44 -22.18 -6.03
N GLU A 231 56.97 -23.40 -6.30
CA GLU A 231 57.79 -24.62 -6.26
C GLU A 231 58.91 -24.64 -7.33
N PHE A 232 58.67 -24.04 -8.52
CA PHE A 232 59.70 -23.91 -9.57
C PHE A 232 60.79 -22.87 -9.24
N THR A 233 60.47 -21.87 -8.42
CA THR A 233 61.43 -20.82 -7.99
C THR A 233 62.10 -21.16 -6.65
N ALA A 234 61.52 -22.05 -5.84
CA ALA A 234 62.11 -22.57 -4.60
C ALA A 234 63.27 -23.57 -4.80
N GLY A 235 63.62 -23.92 -6.04
CA GLY A 235 64.96 -24.43 -6.35
C GLY A 235 65.24 -25.91 -6.02
N GLU A 236 64.40 -26.84 -6.46
CA GLU A 236 64.83 -28.24 -6.60
C GLU A 236 65.71 -28.45 -7.85
N LEU A 237 66.98 -28.04 -7.77
CA LEU A 237 68.02 -28.37 -8.76
C LEU A 237 68.96 -29.51 -8.32
N ASN A 238 68.65 -30.24 -7.22
CA ASN A 238 69.60 -31.18 -6.63
C ASN A 238 69.07 -32.62 -6.40
N ARG A 239 68.17 -33.11 -7.25
CA ARG A 239 68.01 -34.57 -7.41
C ARG A 239 69.03 -35.09 -8.41
N ARG A 240 70.15 -35.61 -7.92
CA ARG A 240 71.03 -36.48 -8.69
C ARG A 240 70.28 -37.79 -8.98
N MET A 241 70.13 -38.12 -10.27
CA MET A 241 69.69 -39.45 -10.69
C MET A 241 70.81 -40.45 -10.43
N THR A 242 70.54 -41.46 -9.60
CA THR A 242 71.40 -42.64 -9.50
C THR A 242 71.18 -43.50 -10.74
N VAL A 243 72.16 -43.46 -11.64
CA VAL A 243 72.24 -44.40 -12.77
C VAL A 243 72.74 -45.73 -12.22
N ILE A 244 71.89 -46.74 -12.31
CA ILE A 244 72.29 -48.15 -12.20
C ILE A 244 72.42 -48.63 -13.64
N GLY A 245 73.64 -49.02 -14.01
CA GLY A 245 73.95 -49.64 -15.31
C GLY A 245 73.41 -51.05 -15.42
#